data_AF-A0A969UPT1-F1
#
_entry.id   AF-A0A969UPT1-F1
#
_cell.length_a   1.000
_cell.length_b   1.000
_cell.length_c   1.000
_cell.angle_alpha   90.00
_cell.angle_beta   90.00
_cell.angle_gamma   90.00
#
_symmetry.space_group_name_H-M   'P 1'
#
loop_
_entity.id
_entity.type
_entity.pdbx_description
1 polymer ?
#
loop_
_entity_poly.entity_id
_entity_poly.type
_entity_poly.pdbx_seq_one_letter_code
_entity_poly.pdbx_strand_id
1 'polypeptide(L)'
;MTYPSPEARRSPNIFKWVAIGCGTVLVLLIGLGIGLFFWARQALNLSFDSKQAELTAQSIMDYQIPGGSQGVVSTKFGGIELAGITSTSNPEGVFLFLGRVTGEAQGNSAEIQESMQDSLERQMGENITVTSERTESRQLCGQTVDVTITEGQQTRDGQSDSQELAEPALTYQTSLTHNGNLLFVSLTTIGADAQPIAEQIFDSLNCK
;
A
#
# COMPACT_ATOMS: atom_id res chain seq x y z
N MET A 1 26.25 18.34 -87.69
CA MET A 1 25.57 18.90 -86.51
C MET A 1 25.77 17.93 -85.38
N THR A 2 26.67 18.26 -84.47
CA THR A 2 27.13 17.35 -83.41
C THR A 2 26.48 17.82 -82.11
N TYR A 3 25.56 17.02 -81.57
CA TYR A 3 24.92 17.30 -80.28
C TYR A 3 25.93 17.05 -79.14
N PRO A 4 26.09 17.99 -78.19
CA PRO A 4 26.90 17.74 -77.01
C PRO A 4 26.24 16.70 -76.10
N SER A 5 27.07 15.80 -75.57
CA SER A 5 26.70 14.74 -74.63
C SER A 5 26.16 15.33 -73.31
N PRO A 6 25.12 14.75 -72.71
CA PRO A 6 24.61 15.21 -71.42
C PRO A 6 25.60 14.85 -70.30
N GLU A 7 25.99 15.85 -69.51
CA GLU A 7 26.75 15.67 -68.27
C GLU A 7 25.90 14.93 -67.23
N ALA A 8 26.47 13.88 -66.64
CA ALA A 8 25.84 13.10 -65.58
C ALA A 8 25.69 13.96 -64.30
N ARG A 9 24.45 14.33 -63.96
CA ARG A 9 24.11 14.99 -62.68
C ARG A 9 24.48 14.08 -61.50
N ARG A 10 25.52 14.49 -60.77
CA ARG A 10 25.93 13.90 -59.50
C ARG A 10 24.84 14.14 -58.45
N SER A 11 24.15 13.09 -58.02
CA SER A 11 23.09 13.19 -57.01
C SER A 11 23.68 13.67 -55.66
N PRO A 12 23.18 14.75 -55.05
CA PRO A 12 23.70 15.22 -53.77
C PRO A 12 23.40 14.20 -52.66
N ASN A 13 24.35 14.04 -51.74
CA ASN A 13 24.39 13.08 -50.62
C ASN A 13 23.30 13.31 -49.53
N ILE A 14 22.10 13.77 -49.89
CA ILE A 14 20.99 14.12 -48.97
C ILE A 14 20.56 12.91 -48.13
N PHE A 15 20.56 11.71 -48.72
CA PHE A 15 20.19 10.47 -48.02
C PHE A 15 21.12 10.12 -46.84
N LYS A 16 22.40 10.52 -46.90
CA LYS A 16 23.36 10.29 -45.79
C LYS A 16 23.05 11.16 -44.57
N TRP A 17 22.56 12.38 -44.79
CA TRP A 17 22.22 13.30 -43.71
C TRP A 17 20.89 12.98 -43.04
N VAL A 18 19.91 12.48 -43.81
CA VAL A 18 18.62 12.01 -43.26
C VAL A 18 18.80 10.76 -42.40
N ALA A 19 19.64 9.81 -42.82
CA ALA A 19 19.94 8.60 -42.04
C ALA A 19 20.60 8.91 -40.69
N ILE A 20 21.52 9.89 -40.65
CA ILE A 20 22.19 10.33 -39.41
C ILE A 20 21.21 11.06 -38.50
N GLY A 21 20.35 11.93 -39.05
CA GLY A 21 19.37 12.69 -38.26
C GLY A 21 18.26 11.83 -37.64
N CYS A 22 17.81 10.78 -38.34
CA CYS A 22 16.76 9.89 -37.83
C CYS A 22 17.30 8.90 -36.79
N GLY A 23 18.53 8.39 -36.97
CA GLY A 23 19.14 7.44 -36.06
C GLY A 23 19.39 8.02 -34.65
N THR A 24 19.82 9.28 -34.56
CA THR A 24 20.10 9.93 -33.25
C THR A 24 18.84 10.18 -32.44
N VAL A 25 17.73 10.56 -33.07
CA VAL A 25 16.43 10.75 -32.40
C VAL A 25 15.91 9.43 -31.82
N LEU A 26 16.04 8.33 -32.57
CA LEU A 26 15.61 7.00 -32.12
C LEU A 26 16.41 6.52 -30.89
N VAL A 27 17.73 6.72 -30.90
CA VAL A 27 18.59 6.38 -29.75
C VAL A 27 18.27 7.26 -28.53
N LEU A 28 17.98 8.55 -28.73
CA LEU A 28 17.57 9.46 -27.64
C LEU A 28 16.24 9.04 -27.01
N LEU A 29 15.25 8.68 -27.82
CA LEU A 29 13.94 8.23 -27.33
C LEU A 29 14.04 6.90 -26.58
N ILE A 30 14.83 5.95 -27.10
CA ILE A 30 15.07 4.67 -26.42
C ILE A 30 15.83 4.89 -25.10
N GLY A 31 16.86 5.75 -25.10
CA GLY A 31 17.64 6.07 -23.90
C GLY A 31 16.79 6.73 -22.80
N LEU A 32 15.91 7.67 -23.18
CA LEU A 32 14.93 8.28 -22.26
C LEU A 32 13.94 7.26 -21.73
N GLY A 33 13.40 6.38 -22.58
CA GLY A 33 12.47 5.33 -22.16
C GLY A 33 13.09 4.37 -21.15
N ILE A 34 14.32 3.90 -21.40
CA ILE A 34 15.04 3.01 -20.48
C ILE A 34 15.39 3.73 -19.16
N GLY A 35 15.82 4.99 -19.24
CA GLY A 35 16.11 5.80 -18.05
C GLY A 35 14.88 5.99 -17.16
N LEU A 36 13.74 6.35 -17.75
CA LEU A 36 12.46 6.48 -17.03
C LEU A 36 11.97 5.15 -16.47
N PHE A 37 12.13 4.04 -17.21
CA PHE A 37 11.76 2.71 -16.72
C PHE A 37 12.59 2.27 -15.51
N PHE A 38 13.90 2.51 -15.54
CA PHE A 38 14.79 2.20 -14.42
C PHE A 38 14.47 3.07 -13.19
N TRP A 39 14.23 4.37 -13.41
CA TRP A 39 13.85 5.30 -12.35
C TRP A 39 12.47 4.98 -11.77
N ALA A 40 11.50 4.59 -12.60
CA ALA A 40 10.18 4.16 -12.16
C ALA A 40 10.25 2.89 -11.31
N ARG A 41 11.07 1.89 -11.68
CA ARG A 41 11.31 0.71 -10.84
C ARG A 41 11.97 1.07 -9.50
N GLN A 42 12.94 1.99 -9.52
CA GLN A 42 13.60 2.46 -8.29
C GLN A 42 12.62 3.21 -7.38
N ALA A 43 11.78 4.07 -7.95
CA ALA A 43 10.75 4.82 -7.24
C ALA A 43 9.67 3.91 -6.64
N LEU A 44 9.30 2.84 -7.34
CA LEU A 44 8.37 1.83 -6.80
C LEU A 44 9.03 1.03 -5.67
N ASN A 45 10.31 0.66 -5.76
CA ASN A 45 11.01 -0.05 -4.68
C ASN A 45 11.23 0.79 -3.41
N LEU A 46 11.16 2.12 -3.49
CA LEU A 46 11.34 3.02 -2.34
C LEU A 46 10.15 3.02 -1.35
N SER A 47 8.98 2.53 -1.74
CA SER A 47 7.78 2.51 -0.88
C SER A 47 7.48 1.16 -0.23
N PHE A 48 8.25 0.11 -0.57
CA PHE A 48 8.04 -1.27 -0.10
C PHE A 48 9.28 -1.84 0.63
N ASP A 49 10.02 -1.00 1.36
CA ASP A 49 11.04 -1.51 2.28
C ASP A 49 10.35 -2.09 3.53
N SER A 50 10.23 -3.42 3.54
CA SER A 50 9.61 -4.16 4.65
C SER A 50 10.17 -3.81 6.03
N LYS A 51 11.47 -3.52 6.12
CA LYS A 51 12.11 -3.15 7.38
C LYS A 51 11.74 -1.74 7.80
N GLN A 52 11.66 -0.82 6.84
CA GLN A 52 11.20 0.55 7.11
C GLN A 52 9.74 0.57 7.55
N ALA A 53 8.90 -0.28 6.95
CA ALA A 53 7.50 -0.43 7.34
C ALA A 53 7.35 -0.95 8.77
N GLU A 54 8.13 -1.96 9.14
CA GLU A 54 8.15 -2.49 10.49
C GLU A 54 8.66 -1.46 11.51
N LEU A 55 9.73 -0.72 11.18
CA LEU A 55 10.26 0.34 12.04
C LEU A 55 9.27 1.50 12.21
N THR A 56 8.56 1.87 11.14
CA THR A 56 7.54 2.91 11.20
C THR A 56 6.38 2.46 12.08
N ALA A 57 5.89 1.23 11.88
CA ALA A 57 4.87 0.61 12.72
C ALA A 57 5.28 0.59 14.20
N GLN A 58 6.47 0.09 14.49
CA GLN A 58 7.05 0.04 15.84
C GLN A 58 7.28 1.43 16.43
N SER A 59 7.42 2.47 15.61
CA SER A 59 7.51 3.86 16.11
C SER A 59 6.14 4.46 16.46
N ILE A 60 5.05 3.87 15.98
CA ILE A 60 3.66 4.27 16.25
C ILE A 60 3.12 3.52 17.48
N MET A 61 3.21 2.18 17.47
CA MET A 61 2.79 1.30 18.56
C MET A 61 3.72 0.08 18.67
N ASP A 62 3.89 -0.46 19.87
CA ASP A 62 4.35 -1.83 20.05
C ASP A 62 3.22 -2.81 19.75
N TYR A 63 3.54 -3.95 19.16
CA TYR A 63 2.59 -4.99 18.77
C TYR A 63 3.27 -6.36 18.74
N GLN A 64 2.48 -7.43 18.83
CA GLN A 64 2.95 -8.80 18.69
C GLN A 64 2.01 -9.55 17.73
N ILE A 65 2.55 -10.00 16.59
CA ILE A 65 1.84 -10.86 15.65
C ILE A 65 2.34 -12.30 15.84
N PRO A 66 1.46 -13.27 16.15
CA PRO A 66 1.83 -14.68 16.24
C PRO A 66 2.50 -15.17 14.95
N GLY A 67 3.60 -15.92 15.09
CA GLY A 67 4.35 -16.43 13.95
C GLY A 67 5.28 -15.41 13.28
N GLY A 68 5.39 -14.19 13.83
CA GLY A 68 6.23 -13.13 13.32
C GLY A 68 5.51 -12.21 12.34
N SER A 69 6.16 -11.11 12.03
CA SER A 69 5.61 -10.03 11.21
C SER A 69 6.60 -9.52 10.18
N GLN A 70 6.08 -9.05 9.06
CA GLN A 70 6.86 -8.33 8.06
C GLN A 70 6.10 -7.07 7.64
N GLY A 71 6.80 -5.94 7.60
CA GLY A 71 6.23 -4.72 7.05
C GLY A 71 5.97 -4.85 5.55
N VAL A 72 4.87 -4.30 5.06
CA VAL A 72 4.51 -4.36 3.63
C VAL A 72 4.36 -2.98 3.02
N VAL A 73 4.06 -1.95 3.80
CA VAL A 73 3.97 -0.57 3.30
C VAL A 73 4.34 0.39 4.41
N SER A 74 5.03 1.47 4.07
CA SER A 74 5.10 2.65 4.93
C SER A 74 5.15 3.93 4.16
N THR A 75 4.60 4.97 4.76
CA THR A 75 4.75 6.34 4.28
C THR A 75 4.87 7.30 5.45
N LYS A 76 5.69 8.33 5.27
CA LYS A 76 5.86 9.44 6.22
C LYS A 76 5.85 10.74 5.43
N PHE A 77 4.80 11.53 5.60
CA PHE A 77 4.64 12.78 4.87
C PHE A 77 3.80 13.78 5.66
N GLY A 78 4.28 15.02 5.81
CA GLY A 78 3.49 16.13 6.34
C GLY A 78 2.89 15.91 7.74
N GLY A 79 3.62 15.23 8.63
CA GLY A 79 3.12 14.89 9.98
C GLY A 79 2.19 13.69 10.04
N ILE A 80 2.01 12.97 8.93
CA ILE A 80 1.29 11.70 8.83
C ILE A 80 2.32 10.58 8.67
N GLU A 81 2.19 9.54 9.47
CA GLU A 81 2.95 8.30 9.39
C GLU A 81 1.99 7.13 9.27
N LEU A 82 2.16 6.29 8.26
CA LEU A 82 1.35 5.11 8.05
C LEU A 82 2.27 3.91 7.88
N ALA A 83 1.87 2.76 8.40
CA ALA A 83 2.56 1.50 8.23
C ALA A 83 1.56 0.35 8.15
N GLY A 84 1.79 -0.56 7.20
CA GLY A 84 1.09 -1.83 7.10
C GLY A 84 2.04 -2.98 7.38
N ILE A 85 1.57 -3.97 8.14
CA ILE A 85 2.31 -5.14 8.60
C ILE A 85 1.46 -6.37 8.32
N THR A 86 2.09 -7.45 7.84
CA THR A 86 1.43 -8.74 7.64
C THR A 86 2.13 -9.82 8.46
N SER A 87 1.45 -10.95 8.70
CA SER A 87 2.09 -12.14 9.30
C SER A 87 3.06 -12.80 8.31
N THR A 88 4.18 -13.31 8.81
CA THR A 88 5.15 -14.11 8.03
C THR A 88 4.81 -15.60 7.97
N SER A 89 3.87 -16.07 8.81
CA SER A 89 3.49 -17.48 8.88
C SER A 89 2.28 -17.80 8.00
N ASN A 90 2.24 -19.02 7.47
CA ASN A 90 1.14 -19.54 6.65
C ASN A 90 0.10 -20.25 7.57
N PRO A 91 -1.22 -19.98 7.43
CA PRO A 91 -1.84 -19.10 6.43
C PRO A 91 -1.59 -17.62 6.69
N GLU A 92 -1.21 -16.94 5.61
CA GLU A 92 -1.24 -15.49 5.54
C GLU A 92 -2.70 -15.06 5.76
N GLY A 93 -2.95 -14.43 6.89
CA GLY A 93 -4.30 -14.09 7.31
C GLY A 93 -4.33 -13.03 8.38
N VAL A 94 -3.29 -12.20 8.49
CA VAL A 94 -3.23 -11.09 9.43
C VAL A 94 -2.67 -9.88 8.70
N PHE A 95 -3.39 -8.77 8.72
CA PHE A 95 -2.95 -7.48 8.22
C PHE A 95 -3.23 -6.42 9.29
N LEU A 96 -2.17 -5.83 9.84
CA LEU A 96 -2.24 -4.72 10.78
C LEU A 96 -1.85 -3.45 10.06
N PHE A 97 -2.70 -2.43 10.14
CA PHE A 97 -2.44 -1.10 9.63
C PHE A 97 -2.45 -0.11 10.79
N LEU A 98 -1.36 0.65 10.90
CA LEU A 98 -1.15 1.66 11.92
C LEU A 98 -0.96 3.02 11.27
N GLY A 99 -1.62 4.02 11.82
CA GLY A 99 -1.49 5.40 11.43
C GLY A 99 -1.21 6.31 12.61
N ARG A 100 -0.43 7.36 12.40
CA ARG A 100 -0.20 8.46 13.34
C ARG A 100 -0.27 9.80 12.61
N VAL A 101 -1.06 10.73 13.14
CA VAL A 101 -1.15 12.12 12.66
C VAL A 101 -0.75 13.05 13.80
N THR A 102 0.28 13.88 13.58
CA THR A 102 0.84 14.77 14.60
C THR A 102 0.30 16.20 14.49
N GLY A 103 -0.01 16.84 15.62
CA GLY A 103 -0.08 18.30 15.85
C GLY A 103 -0.59 19.19 14.71
N GLU A 104 0.29 19.63 13.82
CA GLU A 104 -0.05 20.58 12.74
C GLU A 104 -1.01 20.00 11.69
N ALA A 105 -0.99 18.68 11.48
CA ALA A 105 -1.88 17.98 10.55
C ALA A 105 -3.27 17.67 11.16
N GLN A 106 -3.43 17.80 12.49
CA GLN A 106 -4.70 17.54 13.16
C GLN A 106 -5.76 18.63 12.98
N GLY A 107 -5.42 19.80 12.42
CA GLY A 107 -6.38 20.87 12.16
C GLY A 107 -7.59 20.42 11.33
N ASN A 108 -7.40 19.38 10.50
CA ASN A 108 -8.44 18.71 9.71
C ASN A 108 -8.65 17.25 10.14
N SER A 109 -8.37 16.90 11.40
CA SER A 109 -8.35 15.51 11.90
C SER A 109 -9.67 14.76 11.68
N ALA A 110 -10.82 15.41 11.85
CA ALA A 110 -12.12 14.79 11.61
C ALA A 110 -12.33 14.42 10.13
N GLU A 111 -11.98 15.32 9.21
CA GLU A 111 -12.07 15.08 7.77
C GLU A 111 -11.06 14.02 7.31
N ILE A 112 -9.83 14.06 7.85
CA ILE A 112 -8.80 13.04 7.60
C ILE A 112 -9.24 11.68 8.13
N GLN A 113 -9.84 11.64 9.33
CA GLN A 113 -10.36 10.42 9.93
C GLN A 113 -11.47 9.81 9.08
N GLU A 114 -12.47 10.62 8.69
CA GLU A 114 -13.57 10.16 7.84
C GLU A 114 -13.04 9.68 6.48
N SER A 115 -12.16 10.45 5.83
CA SER A 115 -11.56 10.08 4.56
C SER A 115 -10.71 8.80 4.65
N MET A 116 -10.00 8.59 5.76
CA MET A 116 -9.14 7.42 5.95
C MET A 116 -9.98 6.18 6.23
N GLN A 117 -11.02 6.31 7.05
CA GLN A 117 -11.98 5.24 7.32
C GLN A 117 -12.68 4.80 6.03
N ASP A 118 -13.22 5.74 5.27
CA ASP A 118 -13.89 5.50 3.99
C ASP A 118 -12.93 4.88 2.95
N SER A 119 -11.67 5.32 2.92
CA SER A 119 -10.65 4.72 2.03
C SER A 119 -10.32 3.28 2.41
N LEU A 120 -10.23 2.98 3.71
CA LEU A 120 -9.96 1.63 4.19
C LEU A 120 -11.15 0.70 4.00
N GLU A 121 -12.37 1.19 4.22
CA GLU A 121 -13.60 0.45 3.92
C GLU A 121 -13.66 0.09 2.44
N ARG A 122 -13.30 1.00 1.53
CA ARG A 122 -13.24 0.68 0.09
C ARG A 122 -12.13 -0.30 -0.25
N GLN A 123 -10.91 -0.11 0.25
CA GLN A 123 -9.79 -0.99 -0.08
C GLN A 123 -9.90 -2.40 0.53
N MET A 124 -10.47 -2.52 1.73
CA MET A 124 -10.64 -3.81 2.40
C MET A 124 -11.97 -4.48 2.04
N GLY A 125 -13.00 -3.68 1.74
CA GLY A 125 -14.35 -4.15 1.38
C GLY A 125 -14.47 -4.72 -0.02
N GLU A 126 -13.49 -4.51 -0.91
CA GLU A 126 -13.52 -5.10 -2.25
C GLU A 126 -13.49 -6.64 -2.22
N ASN A 127 -12.97 -7.27 -1.16
CA ASN A 127 -12.84 -8.73 -1.06
C ASN A 127 -13.54 -9.37 0.15
N ILE A 128 -14.13 -8.59 1.06
CA ILE A 128 -14.82 -9.10 2.25
C ILE A 128 -16.32 -8.84 2.12
N THR A 129 -17.10 -9.91 2.07
CA THR A 129 -18.57 -9.83 2.20
C THR A 129 -18.92 -9.70 3.68
N VAL A 130 -19.28 -8.49 4.10
CA VAL A 130 -19.67 -8.19 5.49
C VAL A 130 -20.95 -8.94 5.86
N THR A 131 -20.91 -9.68 6.97
CA THR A 131 -22.07 -10.41 7.53
C THR A 131 -22.61 -9.74 8.78
N SER A 132 -21.74 -9.11 9.58
CA SER A 132 -22.12 -8.42 10.80
C SER A 132 -21.17 -7.25 11.07
N GLU A 133 -21.69 -6.22 11.72
CA GLU A 133 -20.91 -5.08 12.19
C GLU A 133 -21.41 -4.70 13.58
N ARG A 134 -20.49 -4.45 14.50
CA ARG A 134 -20.80 -4.00 15.86
C ARG A 134 -19.71 -3.09 16.40
N THR A 135 -20.04 -2.30 17.41
CA THR A 135 -19.07 -1.49 18.15
C THR A 135 -18.98 -1.99 19.58
N GLU A 136 -17.75 -2.18 20.06
CA GLU A 136 -17.46 -2.61 21.42
C GLU A 136 -16.46 -1.65 22.08
N SER A 137 -16.69 -1.29 23.34
CA SER A 137 -15.71 -0.51 24.11
C SER A 137 -14.61 -1.43 24.62
N ARG A 138 -13.36 -1.16 24.25
CA ARG A 138 -12.17 -1.93 24.66
C ARG A 138 -11.09 -1.02 25.26
N GLN A 139 -10.11 -1.61 25.93
CA GLN A 139 -8.94 -0.87 26.43
C GLN A 139 -7.86 -0.84 25.36
N LEU A 140 -7.32 0.34 25.06
CA LEU A 140 -6.15 0.52 24.22
C LEU A 140 -5.30 1.64 24.82
N CYS A 141 -4.03 1.35 25.10
CA CYS A 141 -3.09 2.33 25.69
C CYS A 141 -3.58 2.96 27.01
N GLY A 142 -4.29 2.19 27.83
CA GLY A 142 -4.86 2.63 29.11
C GLY A 142 -6.08 3.54 28.97
N GLN A 143 -6.65 3.68 27.77
CA GLN A 143 -7.87 4.43 27.50
C GLN A 143 -8.97 3.48 27.03
N THR A 144 -10.21 3.76 27.43
CA THR A 144 -11.37 3.10 26.83
C THR A 144 -11.62 3.71 25.46
N VAL A 145 -11.58 2.89 24.41
CA VAL A 145 -11.82 3.29 23.02
C VAL A 145 -12.97 2.47 22.44
N ASP A 146 -13.73 3.07 21.54
CA ASP A 146 -14.72 2.34 20.77
C ASP A 146 -14.03 1.64 19.59
N VAL A 147 -14.24 0.33 19.48
CA VAL A 147 -13.69 -0.52 18.43
C VAL A 147 -14.85 -1.00 17.56
N THR A 148 -14.83 -0.62 16.29
CA THR A 148 -15.72 -1.20 15.28
C THR A 148 -15.18 -2.56 14.88
N ILE A 149 -16.00 -3.58 15.03
CA ILE A 149 -15.71 -4.96 14.71
C ILE A 149 -16.62 -5.38 13.57
N THR A 150 -16.00 -5.70 12.44
CA THR A 150 -16.68 -6.13 11.23
C THR A 150 -16.36 -7.59 10.98
N GLU A 151 -17.40 -8.43 10.93
CA GLU A 151 -17.30 -9.84 10.57
C GLU A 151 -17.74 -10.02 9.12
N GLY A 152 -17.08 -10.93 8.44
CA GLY A 152 -17.43 -11.24 7.06
C GLY A 152 -16.81 -12.53 6.58
N GLN A 153 -16.85 -12.68 5.26
CA GLN A 153 -16.26 -13.80 4.54
C GLN A 153 -15.41 -13.22 3.41
N GLN A 154 -14.17 -13.66 3.29
CA GLN A 154 -13.28 -13.28 2.20
C GLN A 154 -13.28 -14.34 1.12
N THR A 155 -13.51 -13.90 -0.12
CA THR A 155 -13.32 -14.72 -1.32
C THR A 155 -11.89 -14.54 -1.81
N ARG A 156 -11.16 -15.65 -2.00
CA ARG A 156 -9.79 -15.60 -2.51
C ARG A 156 -9.82 -15.42 -4.03
N ASP A 157 -9.58 -14.20 -4.49
CA ASP A 157 -9.50 -13.90 -5.92
C ASP A 157 -8.39 -14.72 -6.61
N GLY A 158 -8.72 -15.31 -7.77
CA GLY A 158 -7.76 -15.98 -8.65
C GLY A 158 -7.84 -17.51 -8.74
N GLN A 159 -8.86 -18.15 -8.16
CA GLN A 159 -9.02 -19.61 -8.23
C GLN A 159 -10.33 -20.01 -8.94
N SER A 160 -10.42 -19.69 -10.24
CA SER A 160 -11.62 -19.79 -11.07
C SER A 160 -12.25 -21.19 -11.29
N ASP A 161 -11.72 -22.28 -10.73
CA ASP A 161 -12.24 -23.64 -11.02
C ASP A 161 -12.38 -24.53 -9.78
N SER A 162 -12.21 -24.01 -8.56
CA SER A 162 -12.29 -24.81 -7.34
C SER A 162 -13.13 -24.08 -6.31
N GLN A 163 -14.39 -24.49 -6.19
CA GLN A 163 -15.26 -24.34 -5.02
C GLN A 163 -14.75 -23.31 -4.01
N GLU A 164 -15.14 -22.04 -4.22
CA GLU A 164 -14.80 -20.88 -3.39
C GLU A 164 -14.93 -21.22 -1.90
N LEU A 165 -13.79 -21.47 -1.24
CA LEU A 165 -13.74 -21.55 0.20
C LEU A 165 -13.69 -20.12 0.71
N ALA A 166 -14.88 -19.56 0.93
CA ALA A 166 -15.04 -18.36 1.74
C ALA A 166 -14.35 -18.58 3.09
N GLU A 167 -13.31 -17.79 3.38
CA GLU A 167 -12.61 -17.84 4.66
C GLU A 167 -13.23 -16.78 5.58
N PRO A 168 -13.54 -17.11 6.85
CA PRO A 168 -14.07 -16.11 7.77
C PRO A 168 -13.04 -14.99 7.95
N ALA A 169 -13.51 -13.77 7.90
CA ALA A 169 -12.70 -12.57 8.05
C ALA A 169 -13.25 -11.71 9.19
N LEU A 170 -12.35 -11.08 9.94
CA LEU A 170 -12.66 -10.24 11.07
C LEU A 170 -11.75 -9.00 11.07
N THR A 171 -12.36 -7.82 11.12
CA THR A 171 -11.66 -6.54 11.10
C THR A 171 -11.97 -5.77 12.39
N TYR A 172 -10.93 -5.29 13.06
CA TYR A 172 -11.02 -4.38 14.21
C TYR A 172 -10.52 -3.01 13.78
N GLN A 173 -11.32 -1.98 13.97
CA GLN A 173 -10.97 -0.61 13.62
C GLN A 173 -11.21 0.32 14.80
N THR A 174 -10.23 1.16 15.11
CA THR A 174 -10.37 2.19 16.13
C THR A 174 -9.41 3.34 15.89
N SER A 175 -9.70 4.47 16.52
CA SER A 175 -8.82 5.62 16.55
C SER A 175 -8.82 6.24 17.95
N LEU A 176 -7.67 6.74 18.39
CA LEU A 176 -7.57 7.46 19.66
C LEU A 176 -6.59 8.61 19.59
N THR A 177 -6.74 9.57 20.50
CA THR A 177 -5.73 10.62 20.70
C THR A 177 -4.81 10.25 21.85
N HIS A 178 -3.51 10.13 21.57
CA HIS A 178 -2.48 9.82 22.56
C HIS A 178 -1.32 10.82 22.43
N ASN A 179 -0.96 11.48 23.54
CA ASN A 179 0.12 12.47 23.58
C ASN A 179 0.03 13.58 22.49
N GLY A 180 -1.19 14.02 22.16
CA GLY A 180 -1.42 15.03 21.11
C GLY A 180 -1.31 14.51 19.68
N ASN A 181 -1.21 13.19 19.49
CA ASN A 181 -1.23 12.54 18.18
C ASN A 181 -2.52 11.74 18.02
N LEU A 182 -3.10 11.77 16.81
CA LEU A 182 -4.23 10.93 16.45
C LEU A 182 -3.64 9.62 15.94
N LEU A 183 -3.96 8.52 16.61
CA LEU A 183 -3.55 7.18 16.24
C LEU A 183 -4.72 6.46 15.60
N PHE A 184 -4.44 5.75 14.53
CA PHE A 184 -5.40 4.92 13.81
C PHE A 184 -4.91 3.48 13.80
N VAL A 185 -5.81 2.55 14.08
CA VAL A 185 -5.53 1.11 14.10
C VAL A 185 -6.60 0.40 13.28
N SER A 186 -6.18 -0.39 12.29
CA SER A 186 -7.04 -1.31 11.57
C SER A 186 -6.35 -2.68 11.52
N LEU A 187 -6.97 -3.69 12.11
CA LEU A 187 -6.46 -5.05 12.19
C LEU A 187 -7.44 -5.98 11.49
N THR A 188 -7.00 -6.60 10.40
CA THR A 188 -7.78 -7.59 9.66
C THR A 188 -7.17 -8.96 9.88
N THR A 189 -8.03 -9.94 10.16
CA THR A 189 -7.65 -11.34 10.31
C THR A 189 -8.55 -12.24 9.46
N ILE A 190 -7.99 -13.30 8.89
CA ILE A 190 -8.66 -14.19 7.94
C ILE A 190 -8.33 -15.64 8.31
N GLY A 191 -9.32 -16.52 8.24
CA GLY A 191 -9.21 -17.94 8.53
C GLY A 191 -9.96 -18.35 9.79
N ALA A 192 -10.02 -19.67 10.04
CA ALA A 192 -10.86 -20.25 11.11
C ALA A 192 -10.56 -19.69 12.51
N ASP A 193 -9.32 -19.25 12.74
CA ASP A 193 -8.85 -18.68 14.01
C ASP A 193 -8.79 -17.14 13.98
N ALA A 194 -9.47 -16.47 13.03
CA ALA A 194 -9.44 -15.02 12.87
C ALA A 194 -9.75 -14.28 14.19
N GLN A 195 -10.82 -14.67 14.89
CA GLN A 195 -11.21 -14.03 16.15
C GLN A 195 -10.17 -14.11 17.26
N PRO A 196 -9.74 -15.30 17.72
CA PRO A 196 -8.76 -15.38 18.80
C PRO A 196 -7.42 -14.73 18.43
N ILE A 197 -7.02 -14.76 17.15
CA ILE A 197 -5.81 -14.08 16.68
C ILE A 197 -5.98 -12.56 16.74
N ALA A 198 -7.13 -12.04 16.30
CA ALA A 198 -7.39 -10.60 16.33
C ALA A 198 -7.40 -10.06 17.77
N GLU A 199 -8.07 -10.78 18.68
CA GLU A 199 -8.09 -10.45 20.11
C GLU A 199 -6.67 -10.44 20.69
N GLN A 200 -5.87 -11.48 20.43
CA GLN A 200 -4.50 -11.57 20.90
C GLN A 200 -3.63 -10.41 20.40
N ILE A 201 -3.72 -10.07 19.11
CA ILE A 201 -2.92 -8.99 18.53
C ILE A 201 -3.40 -7.65 19.09
N PHE A 202 -4.70 -7.41 19.14
CA PHE A 202 -5.27 -6.15 19.65
C PHE A 202 -4.86 -5.91 21.11
N ASP A 203 -4.93 -6.95 21.95
CA ASP A 203 -4.52 -6.88 23.36
C ASP A 203 -3.00 -6.68 23.54
N SER A 204 -2.21 -6.98 22.52
CA SER A 204 -0.76 -6.72 22.51
C SER A 204 -0.38 -5.28 22.16
N LEU A 205 -1.33 -4.49 21.63
CA LEU A 205 -1.06 -3.14 21.16
C LEU A 205 -0.76 -2.20 22.33
N ASN A 206 0.35 -1.47 22.24
CA ASN A 206 0.73 -0.47 23.24
C ASN A 206 1.25 0.80 22.58
N CYS A 207 0.77 1.96 23.03
CA CYS A 207 1.17 3.25 22.49
C CYS A 207 2.56 3.65 22.97
N LYS A 208 3.28 4.40 22.12
CA LYS A 208 4.55 5.04 22.47
C LYS A 208 4.41 6.53 22.77
#